data_AF-A0AAW8WNA1-F1
#
_entry.id   AF-A0AAW8WNA1-F1
#
_cell.length_a   1.000
_cell.length_b   1.000
_cell.length_c   1.000
_cell.angle_alpha   90.00
_cell.angle_beta   90.00
_cell.angle_gamma   90.00
#
_symmetry.space_group_name_H-M   'P 1'
#
loop_
_entity.id
_entity.type
_entity.pdbx_description
1 polymer ?
#
loop_
_entity_poly.entity_id
_entity_poly.type
_entity_poly.pdbx_seq_one_letter_code
_entity_poly.pdbx_strand_id
1 'polypeptide(L)'
;MVYEQFATRLKSIPLALSALKQYILASKHAPVHIKLVYNVFSQGTFIEGTFSSQVPTTEITNDLTSSINFIVSNLISSYLMTYQKVFLSRIIIDSDIDMLGVVYDSIKVTCRFKTNIEKYAISNEVLLKSIFDQTVEAEKCEILERPANNFSIQLLRHRLRSVQVISDYSADEHYNSYQHPFSSEILVNLMGLIKIYENPNNQHQASAKLYFDLHNRNHLKFNQGQIYPTEELKYRQNRFDLGQINHVLSQTEPILAAIDTAQIDRLELFMTHNRLFKCQFGLTTPQSESIPTKNFMQINNEETVLTWQNVFNHVVANYSIPNLSEAWLQNIVVKLSPFASQWVVDFSDYSLTHNFDSYLPQDQVLEMVNSVAKQSNGKDKIKSIILAQEQKKTKMLKLQLEPLSVKSNTSELAMQLKNTDTDGKVIHYFDLNENKGYYLSHDKYMKMVK
;
A
#
# COMPACT_ATOMS: atom_id res chain seq x y z
N MET A 1 36.10 4.37 -3.61
CA MET A 1 36.41 5.57 -4.45
C MET A 1 35.38 5.86 -5.55
N VAL A 2 34.74 4.90 -6.22
CA VAL A 2 33.70 5.21 -7.24
C VAL A 2 32.35 5.65 -6.63
N TYR A 3 32.01 5.15 -5.44
CA TYR A 3 30.75 5.48 -4.72
C TYR A 3 30.60 6.98 -4.39
N GLU A 4 31.68 7.65 -4.00
CA GLU A 4 31.65 9.07 -3.60
C GLU A 4 31.32 10.03 -4.76
N GLN A 5 31.64 9.65 -6.00
CA GLN A 5 31.36 10.47 -7.20
C GLN A 5 29.89 10.42 -7.65
N PHE A 6 29.13 9.38 -7.28
CA PHE A 6 27.69 9.29 -7.55
C PHE A 6 26.85 9.91 -6.42
N ALA A 7 27.22 9.68 -5.16
CA ALA A 7 26.50 10.22 -4.00
C ALA A 7 26.46 11.77 -4.02
N THR A 8 27.55 12.42 -4.43
CA THR A 8 27.66 13.88 -4.57
C THR A 8 26.76 14.50 -5.66
N ARG A 9 26.13 13.68 -6.52
CA ARG A 9 25.19 14.15 -7.56
C ARG A 9 23.72 14.10 -7.10
N LEU A 10 23.41 13.50 -5.95
CA LEU A 10 22.05 13.30 -5.45
C LEU A 10 21.55 14.51 -4.61
N LYS A 11 21.57 15.70 -5.20
CA LYS A 11 21.31 16.97 -4.48
C LYS A 11 19.92 17.06 -3.82
N SER A 12 18.91 16.39 -4.36
CA SER A 12 17.55 16.46 -3.83
C SER A 12 17.35 15.69 -2.52
N ILE A 13 18.23 14.73 -2.18
CA ILE A 13 18.15 13.97 -0.93
C ILE A 13 18.46 14.87 0.28
N PRO A 14 19.61 15.59 0.36
CA PRO A 14 19.87 16.54 1.44
C PRO A 14 18.78 17.60 1.60
N LEU A 15 18.19 18.06 0.48
CA LEU A 15 17.12 19.07 0.54
C LEU A 15 15.83 18.49 1.13
N ALA A 16 15.46 17.26 0.77
CA ALA A 16 14.31 16.57 1.35
C ALA A 16 14.51 16.33 2.85
N LEU A 17 15.70 15.89 3.26
CA LEU A 17 16.07 15.72 4.67
C LEU A 17 16.10 17.03 5.44
N SER A 18 16.51 18.13 4.80
CA SER A 18 16.45 19.47 5.40
C SER A 18 15.02 19.91 5.69
N ALA A 19 14.07 19.57 4.81
CA ALA A 19 12.65 19.86 5.06
C ALA A 19 12.09 19.01 6.20
N LEU A 20 12.46 17.73 6.29
CA LEU A 20 12.13 16.87 7.42
C LEU A 20 12.66 17.46 8.73
N LYS A 21 13.91 17.92 8.74
CA LYS A 21 14.54 18.58 9.89
C LYS A 21 13.80 19.85 10.32
N GLN A 22 13.38 20.68 9.36
CA GLN A 22 12.57 21.86 9.68
C GLN A 22 11.25 21.48 10.34
N TYR A 23 10.57 20.43 9.86
CA TYR A 23 9.35 19.94 10.49
C TYR A 23 9.60 19.44 11.91
N ILE A 24 10.66 18.64 12.13
CA ILE A 24 11.08 18.16 13.46
C ILE A 24 11.27 19.33 14.44
N LEU A 25 11.98 20.37 14.02
CA LEU A 25 12.24 21.55 14.84
C LEU A 25 10.95 22.30 15.22
N ALA A 26 9.97 22.31 14.32
CA ALA A 26 8.69 22.99 14.53
C ALA A 26 7.71 22.18 15.39
N SER A 27 7.55 20.89 15.12
CA SER A 27 6.60 20.00 15.82
C SER A 27 7.14 19.52 17.16
N LYS A 28 8.47 19.46 17.31
CA LYS A 28 9.16 18.83 18.43
C LYS A 28 8.87 17.34 18.62
N HIS A 29 8.46 16.64 17.55
CA HIS A 29 8.26 15.19 17.55
C HIS A 29 9.46 14.47 16.91
N ALA A 30 9.79 13.28 17.41
CA ALA A 30 10.89 12.48 16.87
C ALA A 30 10.45 11.58 15.70
N PRO A 31 11.22 11.52 14.60
CA PRO A 31 10.95 10.59 13.52
C PRO A 31 11.24 9.18 14.03
N VAL A 32 10.28 8.27 13.86
CA VAL A 32 10.43 6.84 14.17
C VAL A 32 10.54 6.00 12.90
N HIS A 33 10.15 6.57 11.77
CA HIS A 33 10.19 5.90 10.47
C HIS A 33 10.32 6.92 9.35
N ILE A 34 11.11 6.59 8.33
CA ILE A 34 11.27 7.40 7.12
C ILE A 34 11.04 6.56 5.87
N LYS A 35 10.46 7.23 4.88
CA LYS A 35 10.35 6.71 3.53
C LYS A 35 10.82 7.77 2.55
N LEU A 36 11.81 7.42 1.75
CA LEU A 36 12.40 8.28 0.73
C LEU A 36 12.19 7.66 -0.65
N VAL A 37 11.59 8.43 -1.56
CA VAL A 37 11.35 8.02 -2.95
C VAL A 37 12.16 8.93 -3.87
N TYR A 38 13.25 8.40 -4.41
CA TYR A 38 14.07 9.07 -5.41
C TYR A 38 13.54 8.76 -6.82
N ASN A 39 13.16 9.80 -7.57
CA ASN A 39 12.75 9.68 -8.96
C ASN A 39 13.97 9.78 -9.88
N VAL A 40 14.31 8.69 -10.56
CA VAL A 40 15.54 8.62 -11.38
C VAL A 40 15.50 9.58 -12.56
N PHE A 41 14.33 9.81 -13.15
CA PHE A 41 14.19 10.68 -14.32
C PHE A 41 14.19 12.16 -13.97
N SER A 42 13.39 12.56 -12.97
CA SER A 42 13.29 13.96 -12.57
C SER A 42 14.37 14.37 -11.57
N GLN A 43 15.12 13.41 -11.03
CA GLN A 43 16.09 13.57 -9.95
C GLN A 43 15.52 14.23 -8.68
N GLY A 44 14.19 14.24 -8.56
CA GLY A 44 13.48 14.78 -7.40
C GLY A 44 13.27 13.72 -6.35
N THR A 45 13.21 14.15 -5.09
CA THR A 45 13.05 13.27 -3.93
C THR A 45 11.76 13.61 -3.20
N PHE A 46 10.93 12.61 -2.98
CA PHE A 46 9.83 12.68 -2.03
C PHE A 46 10.27 12.07 -0.71
N ILE A 47 9.95 12.74 0.39
CA ILE A 47 10.19 12.25 1.74
C ILE A 47 8.89 12.18 2.51
N GLU A 48 8.69 11.08 3.20
CA GLU A 48 7.65 10.87 4.20
C GLU A 48 8.34 10.50 5.52
N GLY A 49 7.98 11.17 6.61
CA GLY A 49 8.40 10.81 7.96
C GLY A 49 7.18 10.50 8.82
N THR A 50 7.25 9.45 9.62
CA THR A 50 6.29 9.17 10.70
C THR A 50 6.92 9.57 12.02
N PHE A 51 6.16 10.29 12.84
CA PHE A 51 6.65 10.91 14.06
C PHE A 51 5.86 10.44 15.26
N SER A 52 6.55 9.94 16.28
CA SER A 52 5.93 9.58 17.54
C SER A 52 5.75 10.81 18.42
N SER A 53 4.55 10.95 19.00
CA SER A 53 4.27 11.93 20.05
C SER A 53 4.80 11.50 21.43
N GLN A 54 5.21 10.23 21.58
CA GLN A 54 5.62 9.62 22.84
C GLN A 54 7.15 9.67 23.06
N VAL A 55 7.92 9.88 21.99
CA VAL A 55 9.39 9.94 22.06
C VAL A 55 9.85 11.40 22.13
N PRO A 56 10.54 11.83 23.19
CA PRO A 56 11.02 13.21 23.32
C PRO A 56 12.02 13.59 22.23
N THR A 57 11.99 14.84 21.78
CA THR A 57 12.93 15.38 20.78
C THR A 57 14.39 15.47 21.23
N THR A 58 14.66 15.26 22.52
CA THR A 58 16.01 15.35 23.10
C THR A 58 17.00 14.32 22.54
N GLU A 59 16.52 13.35 21.77
CA GLU A 59 17.31 12.27 21.17
C GLU A 59 17.76 12.57 19.72
N ILE A 60 17.32 13.67 19.11
CA ILE A 60 17.63 13.99 17.70
C ILE A 60 18.84 14.91 17.60
N THR A 61 19.99 14.37 17.21
CA THR A 61 21.21 15.14 16.97
C THR A 61 21.30 15.62 15.50
N ASN A 62 22.12 16.63 15.22
CA ASN A 62 22.48 16.98 13.84
C ASN A 62 23.13 15.81 13.09
N ASP A 63 23.74 14.89 13.83
CA ASP A 63 24.41 13.70 13.30
C ASP A 63 23.40 12.70 12.72
N LEU A 64 22.16 12.66 13.24
CA LEU A 64 21.09 11.80 12.71
C LEU A 64 20.79 12.10 11.23
N THR A 65 20.59 13.37 10.88
CA THR A 65 20.27 13.75 9.49
C THR A 65 21.43 13.43 8.53
N SER A 66 22.66 13.63 9.00
CA SER A 66 23.88 13.33 8.23
C SER A 66 24.06 11.83 8.03
N SER A 67 23.81 11.02 9.07
CA SER A 67 23.82 9.55 9.02
C SER A 67 22.79 9.01 8.04
N ILE A 68 21.54 9.48 8.14
CA ILE A 68 20.47 9.14 7.18
C ILE A 68 20.90 9.51 5.76
N ASN A 69 21.40 10.72 5.55
CA ASN A 69 21.83 11.17 4.23
C ASN A 69 22.93 10.28 3.64
N PHE A 70 23.91 9.89 4.45
CA PHE A 70 25.00 9.02 4.03
C PHE A 70 24.48 7.64 3.61
N ILE A 71 23.73 6.96 4.48
CA ILE A 71 23.18 5.62 4.22
C ILE A 71 22.28 5.64 2.98
N VAL A 72 21.32 6.57 2.92
CA VAL A 72 20.36 6.66 1.81
C VAL A 72 21.05 7.00 0.49
N SER A 73 22.01 7.93 0.50
CA SER A 73 22.75 8.30 -0.72
C SER A 73 23.61 7.15 -1.24
N ASN A 74 24.21 6.37 -0.34
CA ASN A 74 24.99 5.20 -0.73
C ASN A 74 24.10 4.11 -1.34
N LEU A 75 23.00 3.76 -0.67
CA LEU A 75 22.03 2.80 -1.21
C LEU A 75 21.53 3.22 -2.59
N ILE A 76 21.06 4.46 -2.75
CA ILE A 76 20.59 4.96 -4.05
C ILE A 76 21.70 4.90 -5.10
N SER A 77 22.94 5.24 -4.74
CA SER A 77 24.07 5.17 -5.66
C SER A 77 24.34 3.73 -6.11
N SER A 78 24.35 2.76 -5.20
CA SER A 78 24.54 1.33 -5.52
C SER A 78 23.47 0.81 -6.49
N TYR A 79 22.20 1.14 -6.27
CA TYR A 79 21.12 0.73 -7.15
C TYR A 79 21.13 1.47 -8.50
N LEU A 80 21.60 2.73 -8.54
CA LEU A 80 21.81 3.46 -9.81
C LEU A 80 23.00 2.96 -10.62
N MET A 81 24.00 2.35 -9.96
CA MET A 81 25.13 1.69 -10.63
C MET A 81 24.74 0.31 -11.17
N THR A 82 23.88 -0.40 -10.43
CA THR A 82 23.40 -1.74 -10.79
C THR A 82 22.49 -1.71 -12.02
N TYR A 83 21.49 -0.83 -12.01
CA TYR A 83 20.41 -0.88 -12.98
C TYR A 83 20.52 0.19 -14.07
N GLN A 84 20.12 -0.18 -15.28
CA GLN A 84 20.01 0.76 -16.39
C GLN A 84 18.95 1.85 -16.09
N LYS A 85 19.40 3.10 -16.00
CA LYS A 85 18.57 4.30 -15.74
C LYS A 85 17.43 4.50 -16.74
N VAL A 86 17.50 3.85 -17.90
CA VAL A 86 16.47 3.91 -18.94
C VAL A 86 15.14 3.32 -18.46
N PHE A 87 15.18 2.23 -17.69
CA PHE A 87 13.99 1.52 -17.22
C PHE A 87 13.74 1.73 -15.72
N LEU A 88 14.81 1.91 -14.94
CA LEU A 88 14.70 2.25 -13.53
C LEU A 88 14.11 3.65 -13.38
N SER A 89 12.90 3.71 -12.86
CA SER A 89 12.10 4.93 -12.70
C SER A 89 12.16 5.51 -11.30
N ARG A 90 12.25 4.67 -10.27
CA ARG A 90 12.23 5.07 -8.86
C ARG A 90 13.08 4.13 -8.01
N ILE A 91 13.73 4.66 -7.00
CA ILE A 91 14.28 3.89 -5.88
C ILE A 91 13.54 4.37 -4.63
N ILE A 92 12.98 3.44 -3.87
CA ILE A 92 12.24 3.71 -2.64
C ILE A 92 13.01 3.06 -1.50
N ILE A 93 13.34 3.83 -0.48
CA ILE A 93 13.95 3.33 0.76
C ILE A 93 12.94 3.61 1.87
N ASP A 94 12.63 2.59 2.65
CA ASP A 94 11.67 2.57 3.75
C ASP A 94 12.42 2.00 4.95
N SER A 95 12.44 2.69 6.09
CA SER A 95 13.27 2.29 7.24
C SER A 95 12.82 2.94 8.53
N ASP A 96 12.98 2.22 9.64
CA ASP A 96 12.81 2.75 10.99
C ASP A 96 14.03 3.58 11.41
N ILE A 97 13.77 4.53 12.31
CA ILE A 97 14.76 5.44 12.88
C ILE A 97 14.78 5.26 14.39
N ASP A 98 15.98 5.14 14.95
CA ASP A 98 16.24 5.13 16.38
C ASP A 98 17.19 6.29 16.78
N MET A 99 17.67 6.26 18.03
CA MET A 99 18.59 7.27 18.55
C MET A 99 19.93 7.32 17.79
N LEU A 100 20.35 6.20 17.17
CA LEU A 100 21.64 6.06 16.49
C LEU A 100 21.55 6.39 15.00
N GLY A 101 20.38 6.27 14.39
CA GLY A 101 20.25 6.47 12.96
C GLY A 101 19.13 5.68 12.32
N VAL A 102 19.39 5.34 11.07
CA VAL A 102 18.64 4.34 10.33
C VAL A 102 18.91 2.98 10.97
N VAL A 103 17.87 2.29 11.43
CA VAL A 103 18.00 0.91 11.91
C VAL A 103 18.26 0.03 10.69
N TYR A 104 19.50 -0.44 10.53
CA TYR A 104 19.94 -1.08 9.28
C TYR A 104 19.09 -2.30 8.91
N ASP A 105 18.72 -3.13 9.88
CA ASP A 105 17.90 -4.33 9.65
C ASP A 105 16.41 -4.00 9.42
N SER A 106 16.00 -2.75 9.50
CA SER A 106 14.65 -2.31 9.09
C SER A 106 14.59 -1.83 7.64
N ILE A 107 15.73 -1.71 6.97
CA ILE A 107 15.81 -1.12 5.63
C ILE A 107 15.11 -2.02 4.61
N LYS A 108 14.19 -1.42 3.85
CA LYS A 108 13.59 -2.02 2.67
C LYS A 108 13.85 -1.15 1.47
N VAL A 109 14.55 -1.69 0.47
CA VAL A 109 14.80 -1.00 -0.79
C VAL A 109 13.96 -1.59 -1.91
N THR A 110 13.17 -0.75 -2.58
CA THR A 110 12.34 -1.12 -3.73
C THR A 110 12.77 -0.38 -4.99
N CYS A 111 13.21 -1.13 -5.99
CA CYS A 111 13.56 -0.62 -7.32
C CYS A 111 12.38 -0.71 -8.30
N ARG A 112 11.85 0.47 -8.62
CA ARG A 112 10.82 0.87 -9.60
C ARG A 112 11.17 0.70 -11.08
N PHE A 113 10.86 -0.38 -11.79
CA PHE A 113 11.02 -0.41 -13.27
C PHE A 113 9.74 -0.05 -14.02
N LYS A 114 9.81 0.90 -14.95
CA LYS A 114 8.72 1.15 -15.91
C LYS A 114 8.86 0.21 -17.10
N THR A 115 7.76 -0.37 -17.52
CA THR A 115 7.66 -1.19 -18.73
C THR A 115 7.02 -0.39 -19.86
N ASN A 116 7.05 -0.93 -21.09
CA ASN A 116 6.37 -0.34 -22.25
C ASN A 116 6.76 1.12 -22.55
N ILE A 117 8.05 1.46 -22.40
CA ILE A 117 8.57 2.77 -22.78
C ILE A 117 8.77 2.79 -24.30
N GLU A 118 7.82 3.40 -25.02
CA GLU A 118 7.75 3.41 -26.50
C GLU A 118 9.08 3.75 -27.18
N LYS A 119 9.84 4.70 -26.61
CA LYS A 119 11.13 5.15 -27.14
C LYS A 119 12.18 4.03 -27.27
N TYR A 120 12.11 2.97 -26.45
CA TYR A 120 13.15 1.94 -26.39
C TYR A 120 12.72 0.59 -26.99
N ALA A 121 11.43 0.41 -27.29
CA ALA A 121 10.88 -0.74 -28.02
C ALA A 121 11.41 -2.13 -27.61
N ILE A 122 11.76 -2.35 -26.34
CA ILE A 122 12.18 -3.67 -25.84
C ILE A 122 10.99 -4.52 -25.41
N SER A 123 11.10 -5.85 -25.59
CA SER A 123 10.10 -6.78 -25.10
C SER A 123 10.14 -6.92 -23.58
N ASN A 124 9.00 -7.29 -22.98
CA ASN A 124 8.91 -7.58 -21.55
C ASN A 124 9.90 -8.67 -21.11
N GLU A 125 10.12 -9.67 -21.97
CA GLU A 125 11.07 -10.77 -21.71
C GLU A 125 12.51 -10.27 -21.60
N VAL A 126 12.96 -9.43 -22.55
CA VAL A 126 14.31 -8.83 -22.53
C VAL A 126 14.49 -7.93 -21.32
N LEU A 127 13.45 -7.13 -20.97
CA LEU A 127 13.49 -6.29 -19.78
C LEU A 127 13.64 -7.11 -18.49
N LEU A 128 12.80 -8.13 -18.30
CA LEU A 128 12.81 -8.97 -17.11
C LEU A 128 14.12 -9.72 -16.97
N LYS A 129 14.61 -10.33 -18.06
CA LYS A 129 15.92 -10.99 -18.08
C LYS A 129 17.03 -10.01 -17.70
N SER A 130 17.02 -8.81 -18.27
CA SER A 130 18.03 -7.79 -17.96
C SER A 130 18.01 -7.37 -16.48
N ILE A 131 16.83 -7.23 -15.88
CA ILE A 131 16.69 -6.91 -14.44
C ILE A 131 17.27 -8.05 -13.59
N PHE A 132 16.95 -9.30 -13.89
CA PHE A 132 17.45 -10.46 -13.14
C PHE A 132 18.96 -10.62 -13.28
N ASP A 133 19.50 -10.54 -14.50
CA ASP A 133 20.93 -10.66 -14.77
C ASP A 133 21.72 -9.54 -14.05
N GLN A 134 21.25 -8.29 -14.13
CA GLN A 134 21.89 -7.15 -13.44
C GLN A 134 21.85 -7.30 -11.92
N THR A 135 20.74 -7.82 -11.37
CA THR A 135 20.61 -8.03 -9.92
C THR A 135 21.63 -9.06 -9.44
N VAL A 136 21.73 -10.21 -10.11
CA VAL A 136 22.68 -11.28 -9.74
C VAL A 136 24.12 -10.80 -9.89
N GLU A 137 24.45 -10.09 -10.96
CA GLU A 137 25.80 -9.59 -11.18
C GLU A 137 26.19 -8.58 -10.10
N ALA A 138 25.29 -7.68 -9.72
CA ALA A 138 25.57 -6.71 -8.67
C ALA A 138 25.70 -7.34 -7.28
N GLU A 139 24.97 -8.43 -7.00
CA GLU A 139 25.18 -9.23 -5.79
C GLU A 139 26.56 -9.92 -5.81
N LYS A 140 26.95 -10.52 -6.95
CA LYS A 140 28.26 -11.18 -7.11
C LYS A 140 29.44 -10.22 -7.00
N CYS A 141 29.25 -8.99 -7.48
CA CYS A 141 30.23 -7.92 -7.36
C CYS A 141 30.13 -7.17 -6.02
N GLU A 142 29.26 -7.59 -5.09
CA GLU A 142 29.07 -6.97 -3.77
C GLU A 142 28.71 -5.48 -3.84
N ILE A 143 28.07 -5.05 -4.94
CA ILE A 143 27.49 -3.71 -5.08
C ILE A 143 26.18 -3.63 -4.29
N LEU A 144 25.42 -4.73 -4.29
CA LEU A 144 24.22 -4.90 -3.45
C LEU A 144 24.57 -5.77 -2.26
N GLU A 145 24.43 -5.24 -1.04
CA GLU A 145 24.82 -5.93 0.20
C GLU A 145 23.81 -7.00 0.67
N ARG A 146 22.61 -7.00 0.07
CA ARG A 146 21.50 -7.90 0.41
C ARG A 146 20.79 -8.39 -0.86
N PRO A 147 20.34 -9.65 -0.88
CA PRO A 147 19.66 -10.21 -2.03
C PRO A 147 18.32 -9.53 -2.27
N ALA A 148 17.89 -9.50 -3.52
CA ALA A 148 16.47 -9.35 -3.80
C ALA A 148 15.70 -10.56 -3.26
N ASN A 149 14.73 -10.32 -2.38
CA ASN A 149 13.93 -11.36 -1.73
C ASN A 149 12.43 -11.27 -2.07
N ASN A 150 11.99 -10.18 -2.72
CA ASN A 150 10.63 -10.06 -3.21
C ASN A 150 10.61 -9.43 -4.62
N PHE A 151 9.62 -9.85 -5.39
CA PHE A 151 9.35 -9.35 -6.74
C PHE A 151 7.89 -8.97 -6.87
N SER A 152 7.59 -7.85 -7.54
CA SER A 152 6.21 -7.44 -7.79
C SER A 152 5.99 -7.05 -9.23
N ILE A 153 4.84 -7.44 -9.77
CA ILE A 153 4.35 -6.95 -11.07
C ILE A 153 3.06 -6.15 -10.86
N GLN A 154 2.93 -5.09 -11.64
CA GLN A 154 1.71 -4.28 -11.69
C GLN A 154 1.13 -4.36 -13.11
N LEU A 155 -0.04 -4.98 -13.20
CA LEU A 155 -0.82 -5.19 -14.42
C LEU A 155 -1.98 -4.19 -14.44
N LEU A 156 -2.08 -3.36 -15.48
CA LEU A 156 -3.09 -2.31 -15.55
C LEU A 156 -3.38 -1.91 -17.00
N ARG A 157 -4.66 -1.85 -17.36
CA ARG A 157 -5.16 -1.52 -18.71
C ARG A 157 -4.53 -2.44 -19.77
N HIS A 158 -4.69 -3.75 -19.61
CA HIS A 158 -4.24 -4.79 -20.56
C HIS A 158 -2.73 -4.84 -20.82
N ARG A 159 -1.91 -4.28 -19.92
CA ARG A 159 -0.45 -4.25 -20.05
C ARG A 159 0.24 -4.43 -18.71
N LEU A 160 1.43 -5.02 -18.73
CA LEU A 160 2.39 -4.84 -17.65
C LEU A 160 2.78 -3.36 -17.60
N ARG A 161 2.63 -2.70 -16.44
CA ARG A 161 2.95 -1.26 -16.26
C ARG A 161 4.24 -1.01 -15.53
N SER A 162 4.56 -1.88 -14.58
CA SER A 162 5.82 -1.80 -13.87
C SER A 162 6.15 -3.10 -13.19
N VAL A 163 7.44 -3.27 -12.96
CA VAL A 163 8.04 -4.35 -12.20
C VAL A 163 8.77 -3.74 -11.01
N GLN A 164 8.82 -4.44 -9.89
CA GLN A 164 9.55 -4.01 -8.70
C GLN A 164 10.44 -5.16 -8.21
N VAL A 165 11.70 -4.84 -7.97
CA VAL A 165 12.64 -5.70 -7.23
C VAL A 165 12.77 -5.13 -5.84
N ILE A 166 12.65 -5.96 -4.81
CA ILE A 166 12.60 -5.55 -3.42
C ILE A 166 13.64 -6.34 -2.64
N SER A 167 14.51 -5.62 -1.93
CA SER A 167 15.48 -6.14 -0.98
C SER A 167 15.04 -5.70 0.41
N ASP A 168 14.69 -6.65 1.27
CA ASP A 168 14.28 -6.42 2.66
C ASP A 168 15.38 -6.89 3.61
N TYR A 169 15.94 -5.97 4.41
CA TYR A 169 17.12 -6.22 5.23
C TYR A 169 16.76 -6.88 6.57
N SER A 170 15.46 -6.98 6.89
CA SER A 170 14.96 -7.58 8.13
C SER A 170 15.02 -9.11 8.19
N ALA A 171 15.26 -9.76 7.05
CA ALA A 171 15.33 -11.22 6.95
C ALA A 171 16.74 -11.70 7.30
N ASP A 172 16.96 -12.12 8.56
CA ASP A 172 18.28 -12.52 9.07
C ASP A 172 18.60 -14.01 8.84
N GLU A 173 17.60 -14.86 8.58
CA GLU A 173 17.79 -16.30 8.44
C GLU A 173 17.95 -16.71 6.96
N HIS A 174 19.22 -16.73 6.52
CA HIS A 174 19.73 -17.38 5.31
C HIS A 174 19.61 -16.61 3.99
N TYR A 175 20.72 -15.94 3.63
CA TYR A 175 21.15 -15.51 2.29
C TYR A 175 21.25 -16.65 1.24
N ASN A 176 20.41 -17.70 1.32
CA ASN A 176 20.44 -18.87 0.44
C ASN A 176 20.31 -18.52 -1.05
N SER A 177 19.75 -17.34 -1.37
CA SER A 177 19.63 -16.87 -2.75
C SER A 177 20.64 -15.80 -3.15
N TYR A 178 21.42 -15.25 -2.21
CA TYR A 178 22.38 -14.18 -2.50
C TYR A 178 23.46 -14.68 -3.45
N GLN A 179 23.74 -13.91 -4.51
CA GLN A 179 24.68 -14.24 -5.59
C GLN A 179 24.29 -15.46 -6.44
N HIS A 180 23.22 -16.18 -6.09
CA HIS A 180 22.72 -17.31 -6.86
C HIS A 180 21.86 -16.82 -8.05
N PRO A 181 22.02 -17.44 -9.23
CA PRO A 181 21.26 -17.06 -10.41
C PRO A 181 19.77 -17.39 -10.27
N PHE A 182 18.94 -16.66 -11.02
CA PHE A 182 17.54 -17.01 -11.21
C PHE A 182 17.40 -18.18 -12.18
N SER A 183 16.61 -19.18 -11.82
CA SER A 183 16.21 -20.25 -12.74
C SER A 183 15.46 -19.67 -13.95
N SER A 184 15.68 -20.24 -15.14
CA SER A 184 14.95 -19.87 -16.35
C SER A 184 13.44 -20.11 -16.21
N GLU A 185 13.04 -21.06 -15.35
CA GLU A 185 11.63 -21.37 -15.05
C GLU A 185 10.88 -20.16 -14.49
N ILE A 186 11.53 -19.33 -13.66
CA ILE A 186 10.94 -18.11 -13.10
C ILE A 186 10.52 -17.16 -14.21
N LEU A 187 11.42 -16.92 -15.18
CA LEU A 187 11.14 -16.03 -16.31
C LEU A 187 10.03 -16.60 -17.20
N VAL A 188 10.05 -17.91 -17.46
CA VAL A 188 9.01 -18.59 -18.27
C VAL A 188 7.64 -18.44 -17.61
N ASN A 189 7.53 -18.72 -16.31
CA ASN A 189 6.25 -18.65 -15.57
C ASN A 189 5.74 -17.20 -15.49
N LEU A 190 6.61 -16.23 -15.21
CA LEU A 190 6.24 -14.80 -15.23
C LEU A 190 5.74 -14.35 -16.61
N MET A 191 6.45 -14.75 -17.67
CA MET A 191 6.06 -14.40 -19.04
C MET A 191 4.77 -15.09 -19.46
N GLY A 192 4.52 -16.32 -19.02
CA GLY A 192 3.24 -17.01 -19.20
C GLY A 192 2.08 -16.20 -18.62
N LEU A 193 2.20 -15.79 -17.36
CA LEU A 193 1.22 -14.94 -16.68
C LEU A 193 1.00 -13.60 -17.41
N ILE A 194 2.09 -12.90 -17.78
CA ILE A 194 2.00 -11.62 -18.50
C ILE A 194 1.31 -11.80 -19.85
N LYS A 195 1.60 -12.86 -20.60
CA LYS A 195 0.95 -13.13 -21.90
C LYS A 195 -0.54 -13.45 -21.76
N ILE A 196 -0.93 -14.20 -20.73
CA ILE A 196 -2.35 -14.48 -20.43
C ILE A 196 -3.08 -13.15 -20.16
N TYR A 197 -2.47 -12.27 -19.36
CA TYR A 197 -3.02 -10.95 -19.08
C TYR A 197 -3.06 -10.07 -20.34
N GLU A 198 -1.98 -9.97 -21.11
CA GLU A 198 -1.91 -9.09 -22.29
C GLU A 198 -2.70 -9.63 -23.50
N ASN A 199 -3.42 -10.76 -23.36
CA ASN A 199 -4.21 -11.36 -24.43
C ASN A 199 -5.35 -10.42 -24.90
N PRO A 200 -5.37 -10.00 -26.17
CA PRO A 200 -6.36 -9.05 -26.70
C PRO A 200 -7.79 -9.63 -26.76
N ASN A 201 -7.95 -10.96 -26.70
CA ASN A 201 -9.27 -11.60 -26.67
C ASN A 201 -9.96 -11.45 -25.30
N ASN A 202 -9.20 -11.10 -24.25
CA ASN A 202 -9.73 -10.85 -22.91
C ASN A 202 -10.21 -9.40 -22.81
N GLN A 203 -11.44 -9.14 -23.26
CA GLN A 203 -12.04 -7.79 -23.34
C GLN A 203 -12.28 -7.12 -21.98
N HIS A 204 -12.29 -7.90 -20.88
CA HIS A 204 -12.57 -7.41 -19.53
C HIS A 204 -11.46 -7.84 -18.58
N GLN A 205 -10.57 -6.91 -18.20
CA GLN A 205 -9.47 -7.24 -17.31
C GLN A 205 -9.42 -6.30 -16.12
N ALA A 206 -9.49 -6.89 -14.93
CA ALA A 206 -9.15 -6.21 -13.70
C ALA A 206 -7.70 -5.73 -13.75
N SER A 207 -7.40 -4.66 -13.00
CA SER A 207 -5.99 -4.37 -12.70
C SER A 207 -5.51 -5.33 -11.63
N ALA A 208 -4.22 -5.65 -11.60
CA ALA A 208 -3.66 -6.52 -10.59
C ALA A 208 -2.31 -6.02 -10.09
N LYS A 209 -2.04 -6.27 -8.82
CA LYS A 209 -0.70 -6.17 -8.24
C LYS A 209 -0.37 -7.49 -7.59
N LEU A 210 0.66 -8.15 -8.07
CA LEU A 210 1.05 -9.50 -7.63
C LEU A 210 2.45 -9.43 -7.04
N TYR A 211 2.68 -10.20 -5.97
CA TYR A 211 3.94 -10.27 -5.26
C TYR A 211 4.40 -11.72 -5.18
N PHE A 212 5.69 -11.92 -5.41
CA PHE A 212 6.35 -13.20 -5.46
C PHE A 212 7.54 -13.20 -4.51
N ASP A 213 7.72 -14.32 -3.84
CA ASP A 213 8.82 -14.63 -2.95
C ASP A 213 10.05 -15.03 -3.79
N LEU A 214 11.20 -14.42 -3.52
CA LEU A 214 12.50 -14.71 -4.16
C LEU A 214 13.55 -15.27 -3.18
N HIS A 215 13.17 -15.69 -1.96
CA HIS A 215 14.11 -16.36 -1.05
C HIS A 215 14.63 -17.68 -1.65
N ASN A 216 13.85 -18.32 -2.52
CA ASN A 216 14.28 -19.42 -3.38
C ASN A 216 14.16 -19.01 -4.85
N ARG A 217 15.29 -19.01 -5.58
CA ARG A 217 15.38 -18.58 -6.98
C ARG A 217 15.22 -19.72 -7.99
N ASN A 218 14.77 -20.89 -7.55
CA ASN A 218 14.52 -22.04 -8.42
C ASN A 218 13.12 -22.01 -9.04
N HIS A 219 12.12 -21.54 -8.29
CA HIS A 219 10.71 -21.52 -8.72
C HIS A 219 10.04 -20.19 -8.41
N LEU A 220 9.06 -19.81 -9.23
CA LEU A 220 8.25 -18.62 -8.99
C LEU A 220 7.20 -18.92 -7.91
N LYS A 221 7.40 -18.42 -6.69
CA LYS A 221 6.48 -18.65 -5.59
C LYS A 221 5.60 -17.42 -5.37
N PHE A 222 4.29 -17.56 -5.60
CA PHE A 222 3.32 -16.52 -5.25
C PHE A 222 3.28 -16.32 -3.73
N ASN A 223 3.27 -15.06 -3.30
CA ASN A 223 3.19 -14.68 -1.89
C ASN A 223 1.80 -14.10 -1.58
N GLN A 224 1.49 -12.98 -2.23
CA GLN A 224 0.22 -12.28 -2.06
C GLN A 224 -0.09 -11.42 -3.28
N GLY A 225 -1.33 -10.95 -3.38
CA GLY A 225 -1.74 -10.12 -4.50
C GLY A 225 -3.02 -9.33 -4.23
N GLN A 226 -3.35 -8.46 -5.17
CA GLN A 226 -4.56 -7.65 -5.16
C GLN A 226 -5.12 -7.59 -6.58
N ILE A 227 -6.44 -7.77 -6.71
CA ILE A 227 -7.18 -7.63 -7.96
C ILE A 227 -8.17 -6.48 -7.81
N TYR A 228 -8.25 -5.64 -8.84
CA TYR A 228 -9.09 -4.45 -8.91
C TYR A 228 -10.01 -4.54 -10.13
N PRO A 229 -11.17 -5.19 -9.99
CA PRO A 229 -12.22 -5.15 -11.00
C PRO A 229 -12.64 -3.70 -11.28
N THR A 230 -12.98 -3.40 -12.53
CA THR A 230 -13.38 -2.05 -12.95
C THR A 230 -14.87 -1.79 -12.85
N GLU A 231 -15.69 -2.86 -12.74
CA GLU A 231 -17.14 -2.77 -12.69
C GLU A 231 -17.64 -2.03 -11.44
N GLU A 232 -18.63 -1.16 -11.63
CA GLU A 232 -19.24 -0.35 -10.56
C GLU A 232 -20.57 -0.93 -10.13
N LEU A 233 -20.66 -1.39 -8.89
CA LEU A 233 -21.80 -2.11 -8.35
C LEU A 233 -22.87 -1.16 -7.78
N LYS A 234 -24.12 -1.34 -8.21
CA LYS A 234 -25.27 -0.58 -7.69
C LYS A 234 -25.94 -1.36 -6.56
N TYR A 235 -26.01 -0.77 -5.38
CA TYR A 235 -26.78 -1.32 -4.27
C TYR A 235 -28.16 -0.67 -4.21
N ARG A 236 -29.21 -1.39 -4.60
CA ARG A 236 -30.61 -0.90 -4.62
C ARG A 236 -31.53 -1.93 -3.98
N GLN A 237 -32.53 -1.47 -3.23
CA GLN A 237 -33.50 -2.37 -2.57
C GLN A 237 -32.80 -3.48 -1.75
N ASN A 238 -31.73 -3.12 -1.05
CA ASN A 238 -30.90 -4.01 -0.23
C ASN A 238 -30.22 -5.16 -0.98
N ARG A 239 -29.98 -5.01 -2.29
CA ARG A 239 -29.28 -6.00 -3.11
C ARG A 239 -28.40 -5.38 -4.20
N PHE A 240 -27.30 -6.05 -4.51
CA PHE A 240 -26.53 -5.84 -5.74
C PHE A 240 -27.17 -6.56 -6.93
N ASP A 241 -26.86 -6.13 -8.15
CA ASP A 241 -27.31 -6.78 -9.38
C ASP A 241 -26.44 -8.01 -9.72
N LEU A 242 -27.08 -9.12 -10.13
CA LEU A 242 -26.37 -10.37 -10.45
C LEU A 242 -25.46 -10.25 -11.66
N GLY A 243 -25.88 -9.51 -12.70
CA GLY A 243 -25.08 -9.30 -13.90
C GLY A 243 -23.79 -8.54 -13.59
N GLN A 244 -23.87 -7.54 -12.69
CA GLN A 244 -22.69 -6.79 -12.24
C GLN A 244 -21.74 -7.65 -11.40
N ILE A 245 -22.27 -8.51 -10.51
CA ILE A 245 -21.44 -9.46 -9.76
C ILE A 245 -20.77 -10.44 -10.71
N ASN A 246 -21.49 -11.00 -11.68
CA ASN A 246 -20.93 -11.89 -12.69
C ASN A 246 -19.79 -11.22 -13.47
N HIS A 247 -19.93 -9.94 -13.80
CA HIS A 247 -18.89 -9.18 -14.52
C HIS A 247 -17.64 -8.90 -13.66
N VAL A 248 -17.83 -8.62 -12.37
CA VAL A 248 -16.72 -8.52 -11.41
C VAL A 248 -15.93 -9.83 -11.35
N LEU A 249 -16.63 -10.96 -11.27
CA LEU A 249 -15.99 -12.27 -11.17
C LEU A 249 -15.28 -12.66 -12.47
N SER A 250 -15.89 -12.43 -13.64
CA SER A 250 -15.26 -12.72 -14.94
C SER A 250 -14.01 -11.87 -15.23
N GLN A 251 -13.89 -10.68 -14.64
CA GLN A 251 -12.66 -9.88 -14.67
C GLN A 251 -11.55 -10.42 -13.75
N THR A 252 -11.93 -11.19 -12.73
CA THR A 252 -11.04 -11.73 -11.68
C THR A 252 -10.51 -13.10 -12.05
N GLU A 253 -11.33 -13.93 -12.72
CA GLU A 253 -11.02 -15.30 -13.12
C GLU A 253 -9.70 -15.46 -13.88
N PRO A 254 -9.37 -14.65 -14.91
CA PRO A 254 -8.14 -14.85 -15.67
C PRO A 254 -6.86 -14.71 -14.85
N ILE A 255 -6.88 -13.89 -13.79
CA ILE A 255 -5.72 -13.69 -12.92
C ILE A 255 -5.58 -14.86 -11.95
N LEU A 256 -6.70 -15.33 -11.38
CA LEU A 256 -6.69 -16.51 -10.51
C LEU A 256 -6.29 -17.78 -11.26
N ALA A 257 -6.79 -17.94 -12.49
CA ALA A 257 -6.45 -19.08 -13.36
C ALA A 257 -4.99 -19.07 -13.83
N ALA A 258 -4.30 -17.93 -13.78
CA ALA A 258 -2.88 -17.83 -14.13
C ALA A 258 -1.95 -18.09 -12.93
N ILE A 259 -2.50 -18.20 -11.71
CA ILE A 259 -1.73 -18.41 -10.48
C ILE A 259 -2.43 -19.48 -9.65
N ASP A 260 -2.10 -20.74 -9.92
CA ASP A 260 -2.77 -21.92 -9.37
C ASP A 260 -2.82 -21.96 -7.82
N THR A 261 -1.89 -21.26 -7.16
CA THR A 261 -1.79 -21.18 -5.70
C THR A 261 -2.52 -19.98 -5.09
N ALA A 262 -2.99 -19.01 -5.88
CA ALA A 262 -3.63 -17.81 -5.38
C ALA A 262 -5.08 -18.04 -4.95
N GLN A 263 -5.47 -17.44 -3.83
CA GLN A 263 -6.83 -17.56 -3.26
C GLN A 263 -7.33 -16.22 -2.78
N ILE A 264 -8.63 -15.95 -2.99
CA ILE A 264 -9.26 -14.76 -2.40
C ILE A 264 -9.46 -14.99 -0.90
N ASP A 265 -8.87 -14.12 -0.08
CA ASP A 265 -8.99 -14.14 1.38
C ASP A 265 -9.54 -12.84 1.97
N ARG A 266 -9.71 -11.81 1.12
CA ARG A 266 -10.14 -10.48 1.54
C ARG A 266 -11.01 -9.83 0.48
N LEU A 267 -12.06 -9.16 0.92
CA LEU A 267 -12.89 -8.28 0.10
C LEU A 267 -12.90 -6.89 0.71
N GLU A 268 -12.62 -5.90 -0.12
CA GLU A 268 -12.74 -4.49 0.21
C GLU A 268 -13.83 -3.88 -0.68
N LEU A 269 -14.85 -3.26 -0.07
CA LEU A 269 -15.93 -2.56 -0.75
C LEU A 269 -15.84 -1.08 -0.41
N PHE A 270 -15.58 -0.25 -1.41
CA PHE A 270 -15.50 1.20 -1.24
C PHE A 270 -16.52 1.93 -2.12
N MET A 271 -17.22 2.86 -1.50
CA MET A 271 -18.21 3.69 -2.15
C MET A 271 -17.52 4.82 -2.93
N THR A 272 -17.92 5.02 -4.17
CA THR A 272 -17.54 6.15 -5.01
C THR A 272 -18.58 7.27 -4.89
N HIS A 273 -18.25 8.43 -5.46
CA HIS A 273 -19.24 9.49 -5.66
C HIS A 273 -20.43 8.92 -6.46
N ASN A 274 -21.67 9.21 -6.04
CA ASN A 274 -22.95 8.66 -6.56
C ASN A 274 -23.44 7.33 -5.96
N ARG A 275 -22.94 6.93 -4.78
CA ARG A 275 -23.40 5.72 -4.05
C ARG A 275 -23.21 4.40 -4.83
N LEU A 276 -22.23 4.37 -5.73
CA LEU A 276 -21.81 3.13 -6.39
C LEU A 276 -20.67 2.51 -5.58
N PHE A 277 -20.58 1.19 -5.58
CA PHE A 277 -19.48 0.48 -4.92
C PHE A 277 -18.49 -0.01 -5.95
N LYS A 278 -17.21 0.09 -5.62
CA LYS A 278 -16.14 -0.67 -6.27
C LYS A 278 -15.62 -1.69 -5.29
N CYS A 279 -15.02 -2.74 -5.83
CA CYS A 279 -14.42 -3.79 -5.03
C CYS A 279 -12.93 -3.96 -5.32
N GLN A 280 -12.24 -4.50 -4.33
CA GLN A 280 -10.90 -5.01 -4.46
C GLN A 280 -10.83 -6.36 -3.75
N PHE A 281 -10.22 -7.34 -4.40
CA PHE A 281 -9.94 -8.64 -3.80
C PHE A 281 -8.49 -8.70 -3.33
N GLY A 282 -8.26 -9.14 -2.10
CA GLY A 282 -6.95 -9.58 -1.63
C GLY A 282 -6.73 -11.04 -1.97
N LEU A 283 -5.49 -11.37 -2.33
CA LEU A 283 -5.06 -12.72 -2.67
C LEU A 283 -3.93 -13.17 -1.75
N THR A 284 -3.94 -14.44 -1.38
CA THR A 284 -2.89 -15.09 -0.60
C THR A 284 -2.61 -16.50 -1.11
N THR A 285 -1.50 -17.08 -0.65
CA THR A 285 -1.20 -18.51 -0.80
C THR A 285 -1.76 -19.26 0.42
N PRO A 286 -2.41 -20.43 0.26
CA PRO A 286 -2.87 -21.23 1.38
C PRO A 286 -1.70 -21.61 2.30
N GLN A 287 -1.92 -21.55 3.62
CA GLN A 287 -0.89 -21.81 4.63
C GLN A 287 -0.55 -23.30 4.81
N SER A 288 -1.33 -24.23 4.25
CA SER A 288 -1.06 -25.66 4.32
C SER A 288 -1.43 -26.35 3.01
N GLU A 289 -0.55 -27.24 2.54
CA GLU A 289 -0.79 -28.15 1.40
C GLU A 289 -1.99 -29.08 1.65
N SER A 290 -2.36 -29.29 2.91
CA SER A 290 -3.52 -30.12 3.31
C SER A 290 -4.86 -29.41 3.16
N ILE A 291 -4.87 -28.10 2.91
CA ILE A 291 -6.09 -27.33 2.71
C ILE A 291 -6.30 -27.22 1.20
N PRO A 292 -7.37 -27.82 0.63
CA PRO A 292 -7.65 -27.74 -0.79
C PRO A 292 -7.57 -26.30 -1.31
N THR A 293 -7.07 -26.12 -2.53
CA THR A 293 -6.97 -24.81 -3.17
C THR A 293 -8.32 -24.09 -3.16
N LYS A 294 -8.45 -23.04 -2.33
CA LYS A 294 -9.68 -22.33 -1.94
C LYS A 294 -10.31 -21.44 -3.02
N ASN A 295 -10.02 -21.63 -4.29
CA ASN A 295 -10.88 -21.07 -5.33
C ASN A 295 -12.08 -22.01 -5.48
N PHE A 296 -12.90 -22.01 -4.43
CA PHE A 296 -13.95 -22.98 -4.14
C PHE A 296 -15.03 -23.07 -5.24
N MET A 297 -15.02 -22.15 -6.20
CA MET A 297 -16.09 -22.01 -7.16
C MET A 297 -15.53 -21.75 -8.56
N GLN A 298 -15.93 -22.58 -9.53
CA GLN A 298 -15.80 -22.23 -10.94
C GLN A 298 -16.54 -20.90 -11.13
N ILE A 299 -15.84 -19.88 -11.61
CA ILE A 299 -16.36 -18.51 -11.66
C ILE A 299 -17.54 -18.38 -12.65
N ASN A 300 -17.75 -19.38 -13.51
CA ASN A 300 -18.80 -19.40 -14.52
C ASN A 300 -20.05 -20.26 -14.18
N ASN A 301 -20.32 -20.53 -12.90
CA ASN A 301 -21.59 -21.15 -12.46
C ASN A 301 -22.51 -20.11 -11.81
N GLU A 302 -23.82 -20.18 -12.09
CA GLU A 302 -24.85 -19.31 -11.50
C GLU A 302 -24.84 -19.35 -9.96
N GLU A 303 -24.61 -20.53 -9.38
CA GLU A 303 -24.49 -20.72 -7.92
C GLU A 303 -23.34 -19.90 -7.32
N THR A 304 -22.23 -19.77 -8.04
CA THR A 304 -21.07 -18.96 -7.66
C THR A 304 -21.43 -17.48 -7.59
N VAL A 305 -22.12 -17.00 -8.63
CA VAL A 305 -22.55 -15.60 -8.73
C VAL A 305 -23.52 -15.27 -7.60
N LEU A 306 -24.48 -16.15 -7.31
CA LEU A 306 -25.42 -16.01 -6.20
C LEU A 306 -24.71 -15.97 -4.85
N THR A 307 -23.74 -16.87 -4.63
CA THR A 307 -22.96 -16.93 -3.39
C THR A 307 -22.20 -15.62 -3.16
N TRP A 308 -21.53 -15.11 -4.19
CA TRP A 308 -20.84 -13.83 -4.11
C TRP A 308 -21.79 -12.66 -3.91
N GLN A 309 -22.93 -12.62 -4.60
CA GLN A 309 -23.94 -11.58 -4.37
C GLN A 309 -24.38 -11.55 -2.90
N ASN A 310 -24.59 -12.72 -2.29
CA ASN A 310 -24.93 -12.82 -0.88
C ASN A 310 -23.81 -12.29 0.03
N VAL A 311 -22.54 -12.58 -0.26
CA VAL A 311 -21.39 -12.00 0.46
C VAL A 311 -21.39 -10.49 0.36
N PHE A 312 -21.48 -9.92 -0.85
CA PHE A 312 -21.49 -8.47 -1.05
C PHE A 312 -22.67 -7.80 -0.32
N ASN A 313 -23.87 -8.37 -0.43
CA ASN A 313 -25.06 -7.89 0.26
C ASN A 313 -24.88 -7.94 1.79
N HIS A 314 -24.34 -9.05 2.31
CA HIS A 314 -24.08 -9.24 3.73
C HIS A 314 -23.10 -8.20 4.28
N VAL A 315 -22.00 -7.93 3.56
CA VAL A 315 -21.00 -6.93 3.98
C VAL A 315 -21.63 -5.54 4.10
N VAL A 316 -22.38 -5.10 3.09
CA VAL A 316 -23.01 -3.77 3.13
C VAL A 316 -24.11 -3.71 4.18
N ALA A 317 -24.99 -4.72 4.26
CA ALA A 317 -26.12 -4.72 5.18
C ALA A 317 -25.68 -4.71 6.66
N ASN A 318 -24.57 -5.38 6.99
CA ASN A 318 -24.12 -5.51 8.38
C ASN A 318 -23.14 -4.42 8.83
N TYR A 319 -22.30 -3.91 7.92
CA TYR A 319 -21.18 -3.03 8.31
C TYR A 319 -21.28 -1.59 7.78
N SER A 320 -22.14 -1.29 6.79
CA SER A 320 -22.30 0.08 6.29
C SER A 320 -23.21 0.93 7.20
N ILE A 321 -22.94 2.24 7.26
CA ILE A 321 -23.84 3.17 7.97
C ILE A 321 -24.93 3.61 7.00
N PRO A 322 -26.21 3.33 7.29
CA PRO A 322 -27.30 3.71 6.41
C PRO A 322 -27.52 5.23 6.42
N ASN A 323 -27.96 5.79 5.29
CA ASN A 323 -28.35 7.20 5.14
C ASN A 323 -27.26 8.23 5.49
N LEU A 324 -25.99 7.82 5.42
CA LEU A 324 -24.85 8.73 5.52
C LEU A 324 -24.90 9.75 4.36
N SER A 325 -24.48 11.00 4.62
CA SER A 325 -24.36 12.02 3.58
C SER A 325 -23.49 11.52 2.43
N GLU A 326 -23.85 11.85 1.19
CA GLU A 326 -23.13 11.43 -0.02
C GLU A 326 -21.68 11.95 -0.09
N ALA A 327 -21.37 12.96 0.73
CA ALA A 327 -20.01 13.48 0.85
C ALA A 327 -19.06 12.55 1.62
N TRP A 328 -19.60 11.63 2.43
CA TRP A 328 -18.81 10.63 3.13
C TRP A 328 -18.67 9.35 2.31
N LEU A 329 -17.43 9.03 1.92
CA LEU A 329 -17.08 7.81 1.23
C LEU A 329 -16.87 6.68 2.24
N GLN A 330 -17.60 5.59 2.08
CA GLN A 330 -17.52 4.40 2.93
C GLN A 330 -16.49 3.43 2.37
N ASN A 331 -15.66 2.83 3.21
CA ASN A 331 -14.76 1.74 2.82
C ASN A 331 -14.78 0.62 3.87
N ILE A 332 -15.27 -0.55 3.49
CA ILE A 332 -15.45 -1.72 4.35
C ILE A 332 -14.51 -2.82 3.89
N VAL A 333 -13.73 -3.38 4.81
CA VAL A 333 -12.80 -4.48 4.56
C VAL A 333 -13.20 -5.68 5.40
N VAL A 334 -13.33 -6.83 4.76
CA VAL A 334 -13.65 -8.11 5.41
C VAL A 334 -12.64 -9.19 5.00
N LYS A 335 -12.37 -10.11 5.93
CA LYS A 335 -11.67 -11.35 5.64
C LYS A 335 -12.68 -12.41 5.24
N LEU A 336 -12.27 -13.27 4.33
CA LEU A 336 -13.09 -14.32 3.75
C LEU A 336 -12.45 -15.68 4.04
N SER A 337 -13.18 -16.53 4.75
CA SER A 337 -12.75 -17.90 5.07
C SER A 337 -13.78 -18.88 4.50
N PRO A 338 -13.39 -19.87 3.67
CA PRO A 338 -14.35 -20.84 3.18
C PRO A 338 -14.72 -21.83 4.29
N PHE A 339 -16.01 -22.17 4.38
CA PHE A 339 -16.53 -23.18 5.29
C PHE A 339 -17.74 -23.88 4.66
N ALA A 340 -17.71 -25.21 4.55
CA ALA A 340 -18.85 -26.03 4.10
C ALA A 340 -19.61 -25.46 2.88
N SER A 341 -18.86 -25.11 1.83
CA SER A 341 -19.37 -24.51 0.59
C SER A 341 -19.89 -23.07 0.66
N GLN A 342 -19.56 -22.33 1.71
CA GLN A 342 -19.94 -20.94 1.92
C GLN A 342 -18.71 -20.09 2.28
N TRP A 343 -18.86 -18.76 2.17
CA TRP A 343 -17.91 -17.81 2.72
C TRP A 343 -18.34 -17.38 4.12
N VAL A 344 -17.46 -17.61 5.09
CA VAL A 344 -17.49 -16.92 6.39
C VAL A 344 -16.88 -15.54 6.20
N VAL A 345 -17.64 -14.52 6.60
CA VAL A 345 -17.28 -13.12 6.41
C VAL A 345 -16.94 -12.51 7.76
N ASP A 346 -15.65 -12.31 8.01
CA ASP A 346 -15.16 -11.72 9.24
C ASP A 346 -14.85 -10.24 9.04
N PHE A 347 -15.39 -9.39 9.91
CA PHE A 347 -15.08 -7.97 9.89
C PHE A 347 -13.57 -7.72 10.09
N SER A 348 -12.97 -6.84 9.29
CA SER A 348 -11.57 -6.45 9.44
C SER A 348 -11.40 -4.96 9.73
N ASP A 349 -11.96 -4.09 8.89
CA ASP A 349 -11.84 -2.64 9.06
C ASP A 349 -13.02 -1.91 8.41
N TYR A 350 -13.37 -0.75 8.94
CA TYR A 350 -14.33 0.14 8.33
C TYR A 350 -13.90 1.58 8.50
N SER A 351 -14.01 2.36 7.42
CA SER A 351 -13.68 3.77 7.47
C SER A 351 -14.60 4.64 6.63
N LEU A 352 -14.75 5.88 7.09
CA LEU A 352 -15.46 6.94 6.41
C LEU A 352 -14.47 8.04 6.03
N THR A 353 -14.49 8.50 4.79
CA THR A 353 -13.60 9.55 4.30
C THR A 353 -14.40 10.72 3.75
N HIS A 354 -14.12 11.92 4.21
CA HIS A 354 -14.65 13.17 3.66
C HIS A 354 -13.48 14.03 3.16
N ASN A 355 -13.56 14.47 1.91
CA ASN A 355 -12.54 15.32 1.29
C ASN A 355 -12.94 16.79 1.35
N PHE A 356 -11.95 17.68 1.45
CA PHE A 356 -12.15 19.12 1.55
C PHE A 356 -11.16 19.87 0.66
N ASP A 357 -11.54 21.08 0.24
CA ASP A 357 -10.67 22.01 -0.51
C ASP A 357 -10.51 23.37 0.18
N SER A 358 -10.98 23.49 1.42
CA SER A 358 -10.95 24.69 2.24
C SER A 358 -10.32 24.42 3.60
N TYR A 359 -10.02 25.49 4.34
CA TYR A 359 -9.72 25.38 5.76
C TYR A 359 -10.98 24.92 6.51
N LEU A 360 -10.83 23.90 7.37
CA LEU A 360 -11.89 23.44 8.25
C LEU A 360 -11.52 23.76 9.69
N PRO A 361 -12.26 24.66 10.37
CA PRO A 361 -12.06 24.94 11.78
C PRO A 361 -12.24 23.68 12.64
N GLN A 362 -11.55 23.63 13.78
CA GLN A 362 -11.61 22.51 14.70
C GLN A 362 -13.05 22.17 15.11
N ASP A 363 -13.85 23.15 15.51
CA ASP A 363 -15.23 22.91 15.98
C ASP A 363 -16.09 22.23 14.90
N GLN A 364 -15.88 22.55 13.62
CA GLN A 364 -16.58 21.89 12.52
C GLN A 364 -16.12 20.44 12.34
N VAL A 365 -14.82 20.14 12.53
CA VAL A 365 -14.34 18.75 12.58
C VAL A 365 -15.07 17.99 13.70
N LEU A 366 -15.19 18.58 14.90
CA LEU A 366 -15.87 17.98 16.04
C LEU A 366 -17.35 17.71 15.75
N GLU A 367 -18.05 18.69 15.17
CA GLU A 367 -19.45 18.55 14.77
C GLU A 367 -19.65 17.42 13.76
N MET A 368 -18.77 17.30 12.77
CA MET A 368 -18.81 16.23 11.77
C MET A 368 -18.59 14.86 12.39
N VAL A 369 -17.60 14.72 13.28
CA VAL A 369 -17.35 13.47 14.03
C VAL A 369 -18.56 13.09 14.87
N ASN A 370 -19.13 14.05 15.62
CA ASN A 370 -20.30 13.83 16.47
C ASN A 370 -21.56 13.47 15.65
N SER A 371 -21.70 14.04 14.46
CA SER A 371 -22.79 13.72 13.54
C SER A 371 -22.72 12.26 13.08
N VAL A 372 -21.54 11.79 12.67
CA VAL A 372 -21.31 10.38 12.30
C VAL A 372 -21.59 9.45 13.49
N ALA A 373 -21.09 9.79 14.68
CA ALA A 373 -21.32 8.99 15.89
C ALA A 373 -22.83 8.84 16.20
N LYS A 374 -23.61 9.92 16.04
CA LYS A 374 -25.07 9.88 16.18
C LYS A 374 -25.74 9.03 15.11
N GLN A 375 -25.29 9.13 13.85
CA GLN A 375 -25.85 8.39 12.71
C GLN A 375 -25.56 6.88 12.76
N SER A 376 -24.42 6.47 13.30
CA SER A 376 -24.13 5.05 13.58
C SER A 376 -25.11 4.44 14.61
N ASN A 377 -25.79 5.28 15.41
CA ASN A 377 -26.81 4.86 16.37
C ASN A 377 -26.30 3.78 17.36
N GLY A 378 -25.02 3.87 17.74
CA GLY A 378 -24.36 2.94 18.66
C GLY A 378 -24.03 1.56 18.06
N LYS A 379 -24.09 1.40 16.72
CA LYS A 379 -23.59 0.19 16.04
C LYS A 379 -22.07 0.14 15.97
N ASP A 380 -21.43 1.29 15.84
CA ASP A 380 -19.99 1.42 15.65
C ASP A 380 -19.43 2.51 16.56
N LYS A 381 -18.16 2.35 16.91
CA LYS A 381 -17.37 3.30 17.66
C LYS A 381 -16.26 3.82 16.78
N ILE A 382 -16.05 5.12 16.80
CA ILE A 382 -14.94 5.75 16.11
C ILE A 382 -13.68 5.47 16.95
N LYS A 383 -12.79 4.61 16.45
CA LYS A 383 -11.55 4.22 17.14
C LYS A 383 -10.42 5.23 16.91
N SER A 384 -10.42 5.85 15.73
CA SER A 384 -9.41 6.84 15.35
C SER A 384 -9.97 7.89 14.40
N ILE A 385 -9.45 9.10 14.49
CA ILE A 385 -9.70 10.22 13.58
C ILE A 385 -8.39 10.57 12.89
N ILE A 386 -8.41 10.66 11.57
CA ILE A 386 -7.25 10.94 10.74
C ILE A 386 -7.52 12.23 9.97
N LEU A 387 -6.72 13.26 10.20
CA LEU A 387 -6.88 14.58 9.58
C LEU A 387 -5.67 14.87 8.68
N ALA A 388 -5.90 15.04 7.38
CA ALA A 388 -4.86 15.48 6.47
C ALA A 388 -4.98 16.99 6.19
N GLN A 389 -3.85 17.69 6.32
CA GLN A 389 -3.72 19.11 6.05
C GLN A 389 -2.59 19.37 5.05
N GLU A 390 -2.75 20.39 4.21
CA GLU A 390 -1.72 20.82 3.26
C GLU A 390 -1.93 22.30 2.96
N GLN A 391 -0.87 23.12 3.05
CA GLN A 391 -0.94 24.56 2.75
C GLN A 391 -2.11 25.28 3.47
N LYS A 392 -2.28 25.02 4.77
CA LYS A 392 -3.37 25.57 5.61
C LYS A 392 -4.79 25.16 5.22
N LYS A 393 -4.94 24.21 4.29
CA LYS A 393 -6.24 23.64 3.93
C LYS A 393 -6.39 22.27 4.56
N THR A 394 -7.58 21.98 5.06
CA THR A 394 -7.96 20.60 5.36
C THR A 394 -8.19 19.91 4.02
N LYS A 395 -7.57 18.75 3.83
CA LYS A 395 -7.71 17.95 2.60
C LYS A 395 -8.62 16.75 2.81
N MET A 396 -8.58 16.17 4.00
CA MET A 396 -9.30 14.94 4.30
C MET A 396 -9.57 14.83 5.79
N LEU A 397 -10.78 14.40 6.14
CA LEU A 397 -11.12 13.82 7.43
C LEU A 397 -11.48 12.36 7.20
N LYS A 398 -10.75 11.43 7.82
CA LYS A 398 -11.06 10.02 7.80
C LYS A 398 -11.36 9.54 9.22
N LEU A 399 -12.47 8.82 9.38
CA LEU A 399 -12.87 8.19 10.63
C LEU A 399 -12.68 6.70 10.46
N GLN A 400 -11.95 6.05 11.35
CA GLN A 400 -11.95 4.59 11.42
C GLN A 400 -12.93 4.13 12.48
N LEU A 401 -13.69 3.10 12.16
CA LEU A 401 -14.76 2.58 12.98
C LEU A 401 -14.49 1.13 13.36
N GLU A 402 -14.96 0.76 14.54
CA GLU A 402 -15.02 -0.61 15.03
C GLU A 402 -16.47 -0.95 15.41
N PRO A 403 -16.98 -2.14 15.07
CA PRO A 403 -18.31 -2.58 15.51
C PRO A 403 -18.38 -2.60 17.02
N LEU A 404 -19.38 -1.96 17.59
CA LEU A 404 -19.62 -1.98 19.03
C LEU A 404 -20.35 -3.26 19.40
N SER A 405 -19.72 -4.07 20.25
CA SER A 405 -20.41 -5.10 21.03
C SER A 405 -21.21 -4.50 22.21
N VAL A 406 -20.98 -3.22 22.58
CA VAL A 406 -21.65 -2.54 23.71
C VAL A 406 -21.84 -1.04 23.43
N LYS A 407 -23.00 -0.48 23.78
CA LYS A 407 -23.31 0.96 23.64
C LYS A 407 -22.31 1.83 24.42
N SER A 408 -21.64 2.74 23.73
CA SER A 408 -20.79 3.77 24.34
C SER A 408 -21.56 5.10 24.48
N ASN A 409 -21.68 5.61 25.72
CA ASN A 409 -22.09 6.99 25.96
C ASN A 409 -20.88 7.93 25.93
N THR A 410 -21.07 9.04 25.17
CA THR A 410 -20.30 10.30 25.11
C THR A 410 -18.84 10.21 24.68
N SER A 411 -18.51 10.85 23.54
CA SER A 411 -17.16 11.17 23.10
C SER A 411 -16.91 12.67 23.26
N GLU A 412 -16.02 13.06 24.16
CA GLU A 412 -15.45 14.40 24.18
C GLU A 412 -14.07 14.35 23.52
N LEU A 413 -13.87 15.19 22.50
CA LEU A 413 -12.57 15.33 21.86
C LEU A 413 -11.67 16.19 22.75
N ALA A 414 -10.88 15.54 23.60
CA ALA A 414 -9.90 16.19 24.46
C ALA A 414 -8.69 16.66 23.62
N MET A 415 -8.83 17.72 22.81
CA MET A 415 -7.69 18.20 22.03
C MET A 415 -7.73 19.66 21.62
N GLN A 416 -6.54 20.25 21.46
CA GLN A 416 -6.27 21.40 20.61
C GLN A 416 -5.55 20.92 19.34
N LEU A 417 -6.18 21.09 18.17
CA LEU A 417 -5.52 20.85 16.88
C LEU A 417 -4.48 21.96 16.68
N LYS A 418 -3.21 21.69 17.01
CA LYS A 418 -2.14 22.63 16.68
C LYS A 418 -1.88 22.58 15.18
N ASN A 419 -2.35 23.59 14.44
CA ASN A 419 -1.88 23.83 13.08
C ASN A 419 -0.38 24.17 13.14
N THR A 420 0.48 23.21 12.81
CA THR A 420 1.86 23.53 12.42
C THR A 420 1.82 24.10 11.01
N ASP A 421 2.24 25.36 10.84
CA ASP A 421 2.38 25.97 9.52
C ASP A 421 3.54 25.29 8.79
N THR A 422 3.23 24.37 7.87
CA THR A 422 4.22 23.60 7.12
C THR A 422 3.98 23.73 5.64
N ASP A 423 5.05 23.78 4.87
CA ASP A 423 5.02 23.81 3.41
C ASP A 423 4.81 22.42 2.75
N GLY A 424 4.66 21.38 3.56
CA GLY A 424 4.33 20.02 3.16
C GLY A 424 2.89 19.62 3.50
N LYS A 425 2.58 18.35 3.24
CA LYS A 425 1.34 17.71 3.69
C LYS A 425 1.58 17.03 5.03
N VAL A 426 0.71 17.27 6.00
CA VAL A 426 0.72 16.61 7.31
C VAL A 426 -0.53 15.76 7.45
N ILE A 427 -0.39 14.55 7.99
CA ILE A 427 -1.51 13.70 8.40
C ILE A 427 -1.40 13.46 9.89
N HIS A 428 -2.38 13.92 10.64
CA HIS A 428 -2.50 13.72 12.07
C HIS A 428 -3.35 12.48 12.35
N TYR A 429 -2.88 11.63 13.26
CA TYR A 429 -3.60 10.43 13.71
C TYR A 429 -3.99 10.60 15.17
N PHE A 430 -5.29 10.59 15.42
CA PHE A 430 -5.87 10.73 16.75
C PHE A 430 -6.56 9.44 17.15
N ASP A 431 -6.05 8.79 18.19
CA ASP A 431 -6.59 7.52 18.67
C ASP A 431 -7.41 7.73 19.94
N LEU A 432 -8.43 6.90 20.14
CA LEU A 432 -9.26 6.97 21.33
C LEU A 432 -8.53 6.34 22.54
N ASN A 433 -8.46 7.07 23.65
CA ASN A 433 -7.96 6.60 24.94
C ASN A 433 -9.06 5.87 25.74
N GLU A 434 -8.67 5.02 26.69
CA GLU A 434 -9.54 4.33 27.66
C GLU A 434 -10.44 5.31 28.45
N ASN A 435 -9.95 6.53 28.68
CA ASN A 435 -10.69 7.62 29.32
C ASN A 435 -11.70 8.36 28.39
N LYS A 436 -12.10 7.74 27.28
CA LYS A 436 -13.09 8.21 26.27
C LYS A 436 -12.76 9.50 25.50
N GLY A 437 -11.55 10.04 25.63
CA GLY A 437 -11.06 11.16 24.82
C GLY A 437 -10.09 10.72 23.73
N TYR A 438 -10.01 11.44 22.61
CA TYR A 438 -8.98 11.19 21.59
C TYR A 438 -7.69 11.94 21.90
N TYR A 439 -6.54 11.33 21.64
CA TYR A 439 -5.21 11.93 21.78
C TYR A 439 -4.43 11.80 20.47
N LEU A 440 -3.49 12.72 20.21
CA LEU A 440 -2.60 12.62 19.05
C LEU A 440 -1.62 11.48 19.28
N SER A 441 -1.74 10.39 18.53
CA SER A 441 -0.85 9.25 18.68
C SER A 441 0.42 9.46 17.87
N HIS A 442 0.29 9.85 16.61
CA HIS A 442 1.42 10.12 15.73
C HIS A 442 1.03 11.05 14.58
N ASP A 443 2.04 11.62 13.94
CA ASP A 443 1.89 12.42 12.73
C ASP A 443 2.69 11.82 11.58
N LYS A 444 2.26 12.11 10.36
CA LYS A 444 3.05 11.89 9.14
C LYS A 444 3.27 13.20 8.41
N TYR A 445 4.52 13.53 8.11
CA TYR A 445 4.88 14.66 7.25
C TYR A 445 5.35 14.15 5.89
N MET A 446 4.90 14.80 4.83
CA MET A 446 5.24 14.44 3.45
C MET A 446 5.59 15.67 2.64
N LYS A 447 6.67 15.60 1.86
CA LYS A 447 7.06 16.65 0.93
C LYS A 447 7.82 16.12 -0.29
N MET A 448 7.52 16.71 -1.44
CA MET A 448 8.31 16.54 -2.66
C MET A 448 9.30 17.70 -2.80
N VAL A 449 10.56 17.38 -3.07
CA VAL A 449 11.62 18.34 -3.37
C VAL A 449 12.24 18.01 -4.73
N LYS A 450 12.61 19.04 -5.48
CA LYS A 450 13.21 18.91 -6.82
C LYS A 450 14.66 19.32 -6.80
#